data_AF-A0A3C0ZS08-F1
#
_entry.id   AF-A0A3C0ZS08-F1
#
_cell.length_a   1.000
_cell.length_b   1.000
_cell.length_c   1.000
_cell.angle_alpha   90.00
_cell.angle_beta   90.00
_cell.angle_gamma   90.00
#
_symmetry.space_group_name_H-M   'P 1'
#
loop_
_entity.id
_entity.type
_entity.pdbx_description
1 polymer ?
#
loop_
_entity_poly.entity_id
_entity_poly.type
_entity_poly.pdbx_seq_one_letter_code
_entity_poly.pdbx_strand_id
1 'polypeptide(L)'
;MADQEYLALYRKYRPVDFDDVRGRDAIVRTLKNQIISGRIGHSYLFCGTRGTGKTTIARIFARAVNCENQRDGNPCGECPTCRAILADANLNVTELDAASNNSVDDI
;
A
#
# COMPACT_ATOMS: atom_id res chain seq x y z
N MET A 1 -0.93 -5.49 -29.86
CA MET A 1 -1.76 -4.39 -29.32
C MET A 1 -2.73 -5.03 -28.36
N ALA A 2 -2.36 -5.11 -27.08
CA ALA A 2 -3.15 -5.81 -26.09
C ALA A 2 -4.25 -4.88 -25.55
N ASP A 3 -5.44 -5.47 -25.49
CA ASP A 3 -6.76 -4.97 -25.12
C ASP A 3 -6.77 -3.87 -24.05
N GLN A 4 -7.42 -2.76 -24.38
CA GLN A 4 -7.61 -1.62 -23.48
C GLN A 4 -8.80 -1.94 -22.57
N GLU A 5 -8.57 -2.80 -21.57
CA GLU A 5 -9.57 -3.17 -20.57
C GLU A 5 -10.10 -1.89 -19.89
N TYR A 6 -11.41 -1.68 -19.93
CA TYR A 6 -12.05 -0.46 -19.40
C TYR A 6 -12.00 -0.49 -17.86
N LEU A 7 -10.87 -0.09 -17.30
CA LEU A 7 -10.64 -0.11 -15.86
C LEU A 7 -11.50 0.95 -15.17
N ALA A 8 -12.26 0.55 -14.15
CA ALA A 8 -13.05 1.49 -13.35
C ALA A 8 -12.16 2.61 -12.78
N LEU A 9 -12.67 3.84 -12.77
CA LEU A 9 -11.89 5.05 -12.42
C LEU A 9 -11.19 4.93 -11.06
N TYR A 10 -11.87 4.35 -10.05
CA TYR A 10 -11.30 4.19 -8.72
C TYR A 10 -10.14 3.18 -8.65
N ARG A 11 -10.03 2.27 -9.63
CA ARG A 11 -8.88 1.39 -9.79
C ARG A 11 -7.77 2.11 -10.55
N LYS A 12 -8.13 2.82 -11.63
CA LYS A 12 -7.18 3.56 -12.48
C LYS A 12 -6.45 4.65 -11.71
N TYR A 13 -7.16 5.35 -10.83
CA TYR A 13 -6.62 6.46 -10.04
C TYR A 13 -6.39 6.09 -8.58
N ARG A 14 -6.21 4.79 -8.26
CA ARG A 14 -5.85 4.37 -6.91
C ARG A 14 -4.42 4.88 -6.63
N PRO A 15 -4.20 5.69 -5.57
CA PRO A 15 -2.87 6.23 -5.26
C PRO A 15 -1.77 5.17 -5.22
N VAL A 16 -0.64 5.47 -5.85
CA VAL A 16 0.54 4.58 -5.93
C VAL A 16 1.69 5.07 -5.06
N ASP A 17 1.60 6.26 -4.48
CA ASP A 17 2.53 6.76 -3.47
C ASP A 17 1.76 7.62 -2.46
N PHE A 18 2.46 8.12 -1.43
CA PHE A 18 1.82 8.93 -0.41
C PHE A 18 1.45 10.33 -0.91
N ASP A 19 2.13 10.85 -1.94
CA ASP A 19 1.93 12.22 -2.43
C ASP A 19 0.63 12.32 -3.27
N ASP A 20 0.17 11.19 -3.82
CA ASP A 20 -1.13 11.02 -4.46
C ASP A 20 -2.30 10.88 -3.48
N VAL A 21 -2.04 10.62 -2.19
CA VAL A 21 -3.11 10.47 -1.19
C VAL A 21 -3.69 11.85 -0.85
N ARG A 22 -5.02 11.98 -0.96
CA ARG A 22 -5.74 13.23 -0.64
C ARG A 22 -6.45 13.16 0.71
N GLY A 23 -6.34 14.24 1.49
CA GLY A 23 -7.14 14.51 2.69
C GLY A 23 -6.70 13.76 3.96
N ARG A 24 -5.51 13.15 3.98
CA ARG A 24 -4.97 12.39 5.13
C ARG A 24 -3.56 12.81 5.52
N ASP A 25 -3.27 14.10 5.43
CA ASP A 25 -1.90 14.64 5.52
C ASP A 25 -1.21 14.29 6.84
N ALA A 26 -1.94 14.33 7.96
CA ALA A 26 -1.39 13.95 9.27
C ALA A 26 -0.98 12.46 9.34
N ILE A 27 -1.76 11.57 8.74
CA ILE A 27 -1.47 10.13 8.70
C ILE A 27 -0.28 9.88 7.78
N VAL A 28 -0.32 10.45 6.56
CA VAL A 28 0.76 10.36 5.58
C VAL A 28 2.08 10.85 6.18
N ARG A 29 2.09 12.03 6.80
CA ARG A 29 3.27 12.60 7.44
C ARG A 29 3.83 11.68 8.53
N THR A 30 2.95 11.12 9.37
CA THR A 30 3.37 10.20 10.43
C THR A 30 4.04 8.94 9.86
N LEU A 31 3.45 8.34 8.82
CA LEU A 31 4.00 7.14 8.19
C LEU A 31 5.33 7.43 7.47
N LYS A 32 5.41 8.53 6.69
CA LYS A 32 6.67 8.96 6.04
C LYS A 32 7.77 9.17 7.08
N ASN A 33 7.47 9.84 8.19
CA ASN A 33 8.44 10.05 9.28
C ASN A 33 8.91 8.74 9.94
N GLN A 34 8.02 7.76 10.13
CA GLN A 34 8.39 6.46 10.69
C GLN A 34 9.32 5.69 9.76
N ILE A 35 9.07 5.74 8.46
CA ILE A 35 9.93 5.13 7.43
C ILE A 35 11.32 5.80 7.46
N ILE A 36 11.36 7.13 7.39
CA ILE A 36 12.61 7.91 7.38
C ILE A 36 13.44 7.67 8.65
N SER A 37 12.79 7.59 9.81
CA SER A 37 13.47 7.39 11.09
C SER A 37 13.80 5.93 11.40
N GLY A 38 13.37 4.98 10.56
CA GLY A 38 13.50 3.53 10.81
C GLY A 38 12.68 3.02 12.00
N ARG A 39 11.74 3.81 12.52
CA ARG A 39 10.92 3.47 13.70
C ARG A 39 9.58 2.90 13.27
N ILE A 40 9.63 1.72 12.68
CA ILE A 40 8.44 1.01 12.18
C ILE A 40 7.83 0.20 13.33
N GLY A 41 6.52 0.35 13.54
CA GLY A 41 5.76 -0.43 14.52
C GLY A 41 5.57 -1.87 14.05
N HIS A 42 5.34 -2.77 15.00
CA HIS A 42 5.07 -4.18 14.71
C HIS A 42 3.69 -4.40 14.06
N SER A 43 2.72 -3.53 14.35
CA SER A 43 1.36 -3.61 13.84
C SER A 43 0.75 -2.23 13.63
N TYR A 44 -0.15 -2.14 12.65
CA TYR A 44 -0.87 -0.92 12.32
C TYR A 44 -2.35 -1.24 12.10
N LEU A 45 -3.23 -0.52 12.79
CA LEU A 45 -4.67 -0.59 12.60
C LEU A 45 -5.16 0.66 11.86
N PHE A 46 -5.63 0.49 10.64
CA PHE A 46 -6.25 1.57 9.87
C PHE A 46 -7.77 1.54 10.07
N CYS A 47 -8.34 2.56 10.70
CA CYS A 47 -9.78 2.67 10.96
C CYS A 47 -10.47 3.71 10.07
N GLY A 48 -11.78 3.53 9.83
CA GLY A 48 -12.62 4.48 9.09
C GLY A 48 -13.65 3.82 8.18
N THR A 49 -14.54 4.62 7.58
CA THR A 49 -15.62 4.14 6.71
C THR A 49 -15.12 3.52 5.39
N ARG A 50 -15.96 2.78 4.68
CA ARG A 50 -15.61 2.17 3.39
C ARG A 50 -15.20 3.26 2.39
N GLY A 51 -14.17 2.99 1.58
CA GLY A 51 -13.70 3.94 0.56
C GLY A 51 -12.76 5.04 1.07
N THR A 52 -12.42 5.08 2.36
CA THR A 52 -11.50 6.11 2.91
C THR A 52 -10.00 5.82 2.70
N GLY A 53 -9.65 4.94 1.78
CA GLY A 53 -8.24 4.69 1.41
C GLY A 53 -7.43 3.85 2.41
N LYS A 54 -8.06 3.19 3.40
CA LYS A 54 -7.37 2.35 4.40
C LYS A 54 -6.44 1.31 3.77
N THR A 55 -6.98 0.44 2.91
CA THR A 55 -6.22 -0.59 2.19
C THR A 55 -5.17 0.03 1.26
N THR A 56 -5.50 1.15 0.61
CA THR A 56 -4.55 1.85 -0.28
C THR A 56 -3.34 2.35 0.49
N ILE A 57 -3.53 3.02 1.63
CA ILE A 57 -2.44 3.52 2.48
C ILE A 57 -1.62 2.35 3.02
N ALA A 58 -2.26 1.28 3.48
CA ALA A 58 -1.56 0.09 3.95
C ALA A 58 -0.65 -0.51 2.86
N ARG A 59 -1.14 -0.60 1.61
CA ARG A 59 -0.35 -1.07 0.46
C ARG A 59 0.82 -0.16 0.11
N ILE A 60 0.61 1.16 0.13
CA ILE A 60 1.70 2.13 -0.11
C ILE A 60 2.76 2.00 0.98
N PHE A 61 2.34 1.90 2.26
CA PHE A 61 3.23 1.74 3.39
C PHE A 61 4.03 0.44 3.32
N ALA A 62 3.38 -0.70 3.05
CA ALA A 62 4.06 -1.98 2.88
C ALA A 62 5.10 -1.92 1.75
N ARG A 63 4.77 -1.27 0.62
CA ARG A 63 5.72 -1.07 -0.47
C ARG A 63 6.88 -0.16 -0.07
N ALA A 64 6.61 0.93 0.65
CA ALA A 64 7.63 1.86 1.08
C ALA A 64 8.61 1.20 2.05
N VAL A 65 8.11 0.46 3.06
CA VAL A 65 8.93 -0.27 4.03
C VAL A 65 9.85 -1.29 3.35
N ASN A 66 9.37 -1.97 2.31
CA ASN A 66 10.16 -2.95 1.57
C ASN A 66 10.97 -2.35 0.41
N CYS A 67 10.91 -1.04 0.19
CA CYS A 67 11.60 -0.40 -0.93
C CYS A 67 13.11 -0.27 -0.66
N GLU A 68 13.91 -0.65 -1.65
CA GLU A 68 15.37 -0.55 -1.59
C GLU A 68 15.89 0.90 -1.69
N ASN A 69 15.12 1.77 -2.36
CA ASN A 69 15.56 3.13 -2.73
C ASN A 69 14.51 4.19 -2.38
N GLN A 70 14.00 4.17 -1.13
CA GLN A 70 12.98 5.11 -0.65
C GLN A 70 13.36 6.58 -0.93
N ARG A 71 12.36 7.41 -1.22
CA ARG A 71 12.53 8.85 -1.47
C ARG A 71 11.64 9.65 -0.52
N ASP A 72 12.20 10.28 0.50
CA ASP A 72 11.42 11.00 1.53
C ASP A 72 10.31 10.12 2.16
N GLY A 73 10.60 8.84 2.42
CA GLY A 73 9.61 7.89 2.94
C GLY A 73 8.56 7.41 1.93
N ASN A 74 8.61 7.86 0.67
CA ASN A 74 7.84 7.26 -0.43
C ASN A 74 8.54 6.02 -1.01
N PRO A 75 7.76 5.06 -1.56
CA PRO A 75 8.32 4.00 -2.38
C PRO A 75 8.85 4.57 -3.71
N CYS A 76 9.97 4.04 -4.23
CA CYS A 76 10.53 4.53 -5.50
C CYS A 76 9.73 4.12 -6.74
N GLY A 77 8.88 3.09 -6.65
CA GLY A 77 8.09 2.58 -7.77
C GLY A 77 8.86 1.77 -8.81
N GLU A 78 10.19 1.85 -8.83
CA GLU A 78 11.04 1.28 -9.90
C GLU A 78 11.90 0.08 -9.46
N CYS A 79 12.18 -0.11 -8.16
CA CYS A 79 12.98 -1.25 -7.72
C CYS A 79 12.21 -2.58 -7.90
N PRO A 80 12.91 -3.73 -7.98
CA PRO A 80 12.27 -5.04 -8.16
C PRO A 80 11.19 -5.31 -7.12
N THR A 81 11.46 -4.95 -5.86
CA THR A 81 10.52 -5.12 -4.76
C THR A 81 9.26 -4.26 -4.94
N CYS A 82 9.41 -2.99 -5.33
CA CYS A 82 8.26 -2.10 -5.59
C CYS A 82 7.39 -2.62 -6.74
N ARG A 83 8.00 -3.06 -7.83
CA ARG A 83 7.29 -3.62 -8.99
C ARG A 83 6.56 -4.91 -8.63
N ALA A 84 7.20 -5.80 -7.88
CA ALA A 84 6.58 -7.06 -7.42
C ALA A 84 5.36 -6.80 -6.51
N ILE A 85 5.46 -5.87 -5.55
CA ILE A 85 4.33 -5.54 -4.66
C ILE A 85 3.19 -4.85 -5.43
N LEU A 86 3.50 -4.00 -6.40
CA LEU A 86 2.47 -3.39 -7.27
C LEU A 86 1.73 -4.44 -8.11
N ALA A 87 2.44 -5.45 -8.59
CA ALA A 87 1.90 -6.57 -9.36
C ALA A 87 1.27 -7.68 -8.49
N ASP A 88 1.21 -7.50 -7.16
CA ASP A 88 0.70 -8.50 -6.21
C ASP A 88 1.42 -9.86 -6.28
N ALA A 89 2.70 -9.83 -6.63
CA ALA A 89 3.54 -11.00 -6.89
C ALA A 89 4.73 -11.10 -5.91
N ASN A 90 4.69 -10.34 -4.81
CA ASN A 90 5.79 -10.32 -3.83
C ASN A 90 5.56 -11.34 -2.72
N LEU A 91 6.53 -12.23 -2.50
CA LEU A 91 6.43 -13.28 -1.47
C LEU A 91 6.46 -12.75 -0.03
N ASN A 92 6.98 -11.54 0.19
CA ASN A 92 7.10 -10.93 1.52
C ASN A 92 5.88 -10.07 1.90
N VAL A 93 4.91 -9.91 1.00
CA VAL A 93 3.70 -9.10 1.23
C VAL A 93 2.49 -9.88 0.77
N THR A 94 1.62 -10.24 1.70
CA THR A 94 0.37 -10.95 1.43
C THR A 94 -0.81 -10.07 1.79
N GLU A 95 -1.76 -9.87 0.87
CA GLU A 95 -3.03 -9.20 1.12
C GLU A 95 -4.10 -10.27 1.43
N LEU A 96 -4.55 -10.32 2.69
CA LEU A 96 -5.59 -11.26 3.13
C LEU A 96 -6.91 -10.52 3.33
N ASP A 97 -7.95 -10.90 2.59
CA ASP A 97 -9.31 -10.39 2.80
C ASP A 97 -10.04 -11.25 3.82
N ALA A 98 -10.07 -10.78 5.07
CA ALA A 98 -10.72 -11.47 6.18
C ALA A 98 -12.25 -11.56 6.06
N ALA A 99 -12.91 -10.83 5.15
CA ALA A 99 -14.35 -10.96 4.91
C ALA A 99 -14.70 -12.07 3.91
N SER A 100 -13.71 -12.48 3.11
CA SER A 100 -13.81 -13.53 2.11
C SER A 100 -13.17 -14.85 2.59
N ASN A 101 -12.25 -14.79 3.56
CA ASN A 101 -11.55 -15.94 4.15
C ASN A 101 -12.03 -16.15 5.60
N ASN A 102 -13.29 -16.57 5.76
CA ASN A 102 -13.99 -16.62 7.05
C ASN A 102 -13.83 -17.97 7.77
N SER A 103 -13.13 -18.94 7.18
CA SER A 103 -12.90 -20.24 7.79
C SER A 103 -11.72 -20.17 8.76
N VAL A 104 -11.89 -20.81 9.91
CA VAL A 104 -10.85 -20.94 10.94
C VAL A 104 -9.69 -21.83 10.46
N ASP A 105 -9.87 -22.52 9.32
CA ASP A 105 -8.97 -23.53 8.77
C ASP A 105 -7.91 -22.99 7.77
N ASP A 106 -7.87 -21.68 7.47
CA ASP A 106 -6.95 -21.10 6.47
C ASP A 106 -5.64 -20.51 7.08
N ILE A 107 -5.19 -21.02 8.23
CA ILE A 107 -3.95 -20.59 8.94
C ILE A 107 -2.83 -21.61 8.78
#